data_AF-A0A1B0BSM8-F1
#
_entry.id   AF-A0A1B0BSM8-F1
#
_cell.length_a   1.000
_cell.length_b   1.000
_cell.length_c   1.000
_cell.angle_alpha   90.00
_cell.angle_beta   90.00
_cell.angle_gamma   90.00
#
_symmetry.space_group_name_H-M   'P 1'
#
loop_
_entity.id
_entity.type
_entity.pdbx_description
1 polymer ?
#
loop_
_entity_poly.entity_id
_entity_poly.type
_entity_poly.pdbx_seq_one_letter_code
_entity_poly.pdbx_strand_id
1 'polypeptide(L)'
;MATDDSKCKLESFVTYNKKILGAGLNYMDIIKSRNLPIPEEPVLFLKPSASLIQEGQNIIIPKVFSKVAHEVELACVIGRRCRNVSKGSAMQFVGEYCLALDMTAQCSLQVARSKGMPWSLGKGFDTSTPVSRSFQLQPHISRIRPKSIKLNRKV
;
A
#
# COMPACT_ATOMS: atom_id res chain seq x y z
N MET A 1 6.64 -29.76 -19.26
CA MET A 1 5.84 -28.91 -18.35
C MET A 1 6.47 -27.53 -18.34
N ALA A 2 5.91 -26.58 -19.09
CA ALA A 2 6.33 -25.17 -18.97
C ALA A 2 5.72 -24.65 -17.66
N THR A 3 6.55 -24.24 -16.71
CA THR A 3 6.10 -23.47 -15.57
C THR A 3 5.57 -22.14 -16.08
N ASP A 4 4.37 -21.73 -15.67
CA ASP A 4 3.83 -20.41 -16.02
C ASP A 4 4.65 -19.33 -15.28
N ASP A 5 5.73 -18.87 -15.94
CA ASP A 5 6.65 -17.86 -15.43
C ASP A 5 5.95 -16.55 -15.01
N SER A 6 4.74 -16.30 -15.52
CA SER A 6 3.89 -15.17 -15.13
C SER A 6 3.48 -15.24 -13.67
N LYS A 7 3.12 -16.43 -13.19
CA LYS A 7 2.66 -16.67 -11.83
C LYS A 7 3.79 -16.58 -10.81
N CYS A 8 4.97 -17.14 -11.15
CA CYS A 8 6.18 -17.05 -10.32
C CYS A 8 6.63 -15.58 -10.10
N LYS A 9 6.46 -14.71 -11.11
CA LYS A 9 6.78 -13.28 -11.01
C LYS A 9 5.83 -12.50 -10.12
N LEU A 10 4.55 -12.88 -10.07
CA LEU A 10 3.55 -12.25 -9.20
C LEU A 10 3.82 -12.58 -7.74
N GLU A 11 4.09 -13.84 -7.40
CA GLU A 11 4.46 -14.25 -6.04
C GLU A 11 5.76 -13.59 -5.57
N SER A 12 6.65 -13.23 -6.50
CA SER A 12 7.93 -12.56 -6.25
C SER A 12 7.88 -11.02 -6.37
N PHE A 13 6.70 -10.38 -6.31
CA PHE A 13 6.57 -8.93 -6.46
C PHE A 13 7.39 -8.13 -5.44
N VAL A 14 7.61 -8.71 -4.25
CA VAL A 14 8.46 -8.16 -3.19
C VAL A 14 9.86 -7.87 -3.71
N THR A 15 10.41 -8.74 -4.56
CA THR A 15 11.78 -8.65 -5.10
C THR A 15 11.86 -7.83 -6.38
N TYR A 16 10.88 -7.95 -7.28
CA TYR A 16 11.01 -7.43 -8.66
C TYR A 16 10.14 -6.21 -8.97
N ASN A 17 9.42 -5.66 -7.98
CA ASN A 17 8.64 -4.44 -8.19
C ASN A 17 9.56 -3.27 -8.60
N LYS A 18 9.02 -2.37 -9.42
CA LYS A 18 9.75 -1.18 -9.89
C LYS A 18 9.27 0.12 -9.24
N LYS A 19 8.08 0.09 -8.63
CA LYS A 19 7.44 1.24 -7.99
C LYS A 19 6.28 0.79 -7.12
N ILE A 20 6.04 1.54 -6.06
CA ILE A 20 4.90 1.39 -5.15
C ILE A 20 4.18 2.74 -5.10
N LEU A 21 2.89 2.75 -5.42
CA LEU A 21 2.04 3.94 -5.39
C LEU A 21 1.03 3.79 -4.26
N GLY A 22 1.00 4.75 -3.35
CA GLY A 22 -0.03 4.88 -2.32
C GLY A 22 -1.12 5.88 -2.73
N ALA A 23 -2.34 5.63 -2.29
CA ALA A 23 -3.49 6.51 -2.49
C ALA A 23 -3.91 7.12 -1.14
N GLY A 24 -3.67 8.41 -0.96
CA GLY A 24 -4.10 9.15 0.22
C GLY A 24 -5.58 9.57 0.13
N LEU A 25 -6.23 9.70 1.28
CA LEU A 25 -7.61 10.19 1.40
C LEU A 25 -8.62 9.39 0.56
N ASN A 26 -8.42 8.08 0.45
CA ASN A 26 -9.26 7.22 -0.40
C ASN A 26 -10.38 6.48 0.37
N TYR A 27 -10.67 6.88 1.62
CA TYR A 27 -11.78 6.38 2.42
C TYR A 27 -12.65 7.53 2.91
N MET A 28 -13.94 7.51 2.55
CA MET A 28 -14.89 8.55 2.94
C MET A 28 -15.03 8.72 4.45
N ASP A 29 -14.90 7.63 5.21
CA ASP A 29 -14.97 7.69 6.68
C ASP A 29 -13.79 8.46 7.28
N ILE A 30 -12.60 8.35 6.68
CA ILE A 30 -11.42 9.13 7.08
C ILE A 30 -11.62 10.61 6.75
N ILE A 31 -12.16 10.92 5.57
CA ILE A 31 -12.44 12.30 5.15
C ILE A 31 -13.43 12.95 6.12
N LYS A 32 -14.56 12.27 6.39
CA LYS A 32 -15.61 12.76 7.29
C LYS A 32 -15.12 12.93 8.73
N SER A 33 -14.46 11.92 9.28
CA SER A 33 -13.99 11.95 10.68
C SER A 33 -12.95 13.03 10.95
N ARG A 34 -12.19 13.45 9.93
CA ARG A 34 -11.17 14.50 10.02
C ARG A 34 -11.63 15.86 9.48
N ASN A 35 -12.90 15.96 9.07
CA ASN A 35 -13.50 17.14 8.44
C ASN A 35 -12.62 17.71 7.31
N LEU A 36 -12.13 16.83 6.43
CA LEU A 36 -11.27 17.21 5.30
C LEU A 36 -12.13 17.47 4.06
N PRO A 37 -11.68 18.34 3.15
CA PRO A 37 -12.31 18.46 1.83
C PRO A 37 -12.14 17.15 1.05
N ILE A 38 -13.16 16.79 0.27
CA ILE A 38 -13.07 15.67 -0.66
C ILE A 38 -12.13 16.09 -1.79
N PRO A 39 -11.04 15.36 -2.06
CA PRO A 39 -10.15 15.68 -3.18
C PRO A 39 -10.90 15.55 -4.51
N GLU A 40 -10.73 16.54 -5.40
CA GLU A 40 -11.25 16.47 -6.77
C GLU A 40 -10.45 15.49 -7.65
N GLU A 41 -9.17 15.31 -7.33
CA GLU A 41 -8.24 14.40 -8.01
C GLU A 41 -7.60 13.42 -7.00
N PRO A 42 -7.20 12.21 -7.44
CA PRO A 42 -6.52 11.24 -6.58
C PRO A 42 -5.23 11.79 -5.97
N VAL A 43 -5.10 11.72 -4.65
CA VAL A 43 -3.88 12.10 -3.94
C VAL A 43 -2.91 10.92 -3.96
N LEU A 44 -1.91 10.96 -4.83
CA LEU A 44 -0.94 9.88 -4.99
C LEU A 44 0.42 10.23 -4.36
N PHE A 45 1.08 9.22 -3.80
CA PHE A 45 2.47 9.32 -3.34
C PHE A 45 3.25 8.05 -3.66
N LEU A 46 4.57 8.14 -3.67
CA LEU A 46 5.47 7.01 -3.90
C LEU A 46 6.02 6.48 -2.58
N LYS A 47 6.11 5.15 -2.48
CA LYS A 47 6.95 4.47 -1.48
C LYS A 47 8.15 3.83 -2.21
N PRO A 48 9.38 3.93 -1.70
CA PRO A 48 10.54 3.28 -2.30
C PRO A 48 10.41 1.77 -2.26
N SER A 49 10.83 1.06 -3.31
CA SER A 49 10.82 -0.41 -3.34
C SER A 49 11.62 -1.03 -2.18
N ALA A 50 12.68 -0.35 -1.73
CA ALA A 50 13.50 -0.77 -0.58
C ALA A 50 12.74 -0.76 0.77
N SER A 51 11.60 -0.06 0.86
CA SER A 51 10.77 -0.08 2.07
C SER A 51 9.91 -1.34 2.20
N LEU A 52 9.82 -2.15 1.15
CA LEU A 52 8.92 -3.29 1.08
C LEU A 52 9.54 -4.52 1.75
N ILE A 53 8.76 -5.12 2.66
CA ILE A 53 9.10 -6.38 3.31
C ILE A 53 7.86 -7.29 3.31
N GLN A 54 8.08 -8.60 3.31
CA GLN A 54 7.01 -9.59 3.36
C GLN A 54 6.66 -9.97 4.81
N GLU A 55 5.43 -10.42 5.01
CA GLU A 55 4.96 -11.00 6.27
C GLU A 55 5.96 -12.00 6.88
N GLY A 56 6.20 -11.88 8.18
CA GLY A 56 7.22 -12.64 8.90
C GLY A 56 8.57 -11.93 9.01
N GLN A 57 8.82 -10.87 8.22
CA GLN A 57 10.00 -10.01 8.40
C GLN A 57 9.75 -8.91 9.45
N ASN A 58 10.83 -8.43 10.07
CA ASN A 58 10.75 -7.42 11.13
C ASN A 58 10.50 -6.01 10.56
N ILE A 59 9.57 -5.29 11.19
CA ILE A 59 9.38 -3.85 10.99
C ILE A 59 10.37 -3.12 11.90
N ILE A 60 11.24 -2.29 11.31
CA ILE A 60 12.24 -1.52 12.02
C ILE A 60 11.82 -0.06 12.01
N ILE A 61 11.58 0.53 13.17
CA ILE A 61 11.27 1.95 13.31
C ILE A 61 12.57 2.71 13.62
N PRO A 62 13.05 3.60 12.73
CA PRO A 62 14.23 4.41 13.01
C PRO A 62 14.06 5.29 14.26
N LYS A 63 15.11 5.35 15.09
CA LYS A 63 15.10 6.11 16.36
C LYS A 63 14.84 7.61 16.20
N VAL A 64 15.06 8.16 15.00
CA VAL A 64 14.81 9.57 14.69
C VAL A 64 13.31 9.92 14.67
N PHE A 65 12.43 8.93 14.53
CA PHE A 65 10.99 9.17 14.49
C PHE A 65 10.36 9.10 15.88
N SER A 66 9.86 10.23 16.35
CA SER A 66 9.14 10.32 17.62
C SER A 66 7.71 9.77 17.56
N LYS A 67 7.12 9.68 16.36
CA LYS A 67 5.76 9.16 16.17
C LYS A 67 5.61 8.43 14.84
N VAL A 68 5.27 7.15 14.92
CA VAL A 68 4.94 6.31 13.76
C VAL A 68 3.54 5.72 13.93
N ALA A 69 2.77 5.71 12.85
CA ALA A 69 1.46 5.07 12.76
C ALA A 69 1.41 4.13 11.55
N HIS A 70 0.38 3.29 11.50
CA HIS A 70 0.13 2.39 10.38
C HIS A 70 -1.33 2.51 9.93
N GLU A 71 -1.56 2.33 8.64
CA GLU A 71 -2.88 2.22 8.02
C GLU A 71 -2.90 0.87 7.27
N VAL A 72 -3.94 0.06 7.48
CA VAL A 72 -4.11 -1.21 6.74
C VAL A 72 -4.77 -0.89 5.41
N GLU A 73 -4.15 -1.32 4.32
CA GLU A 73 -4.57 -1.00 2.97
C GLU A 73 -4.73 -2.25 2.11
N LEU A 74 -5.68 -2.20 1.18
CA LEU A 74 -5.76 -3.16 0.09
C LEU A 74 -4.78 -2.73 -1.00
N ALA A 75 -3.81 -3.57 -1.31
CA ALA A 75 -2.88 -3.38 -2.41
C ALA A 75 -3.26 -4.25 -3.60
N CYS A 76 -3.08 -3.70 -4.80
CA CYS A 76 -3.23 -4.40 -6.08
C CYS A 76 -1.85 -4.65 -6.67
N VAL A 77 -1.54 -5.91 -6.99
CA VAL A 77 -0.33 -6.29 -7.72
C VAL A 77 -0.65 -6.28 -9.22
N ILE A 78 0.02 -5.39 -9.95
CA ILE A 78 -0.17 -5.24 -11.40
C ILE A 78 0.60 -6.35 -12.12
N GLY A 79 -0.14 -7.27 -12.76
CA GLY A 79 0.45 -8.44 -13.43
C GLY A 79 0.84 -8.22 -14.88
N ARG A 80 0.36 -7.13 -15.51
CA ARG A 80 0.59 -6.84 -16.92
C ARG A 80 1.04 -5.41 -17.12
N ARG A 81 2.04 -5.20 -17.99
CA ARG A 81 2.49 -3.86 -18.36
C ARG A 81 1.31 -3.09 -18.96
N CYS A 82 1.12 -1.85 -18.51
CA CYS A 82 -0.02 -1.04 -18.90
C CYS A 82 0.38 0.44 -19.04
N ARG A 83 -0.33 1.16 -19.92
CA ARG A 83 -0.19 2.61 -20.14
C ARG A 83 -1.50 3.13 -20.72
N ASN A 84 -1.97 4.30 -20.28
CA ASN A 84 -3.19 4.94 -20.76
C ASN A 84 -4.42 4.01 -20.77
N VAL A 85 -4.58 3.23 -19.69
CA VAL A 85 -5.69 2.25 -19.57
C VAL A 85 -6.98 2.98 -19.22
N SER A 86 -8.05 2.65 -19.94
CA SER A 86 -9.39 3.16 -19.63
C SER A 86 -9.90 2.58 -18.31
N LYS A 87 -10.76 3.33 -17.61
CA LYS A 87 -11.36 2.89 -16.34
C LYS A 87 -12.05 1.52 -16.45
N GLY A 88 -12.77 1.27 -17.55
CA GLY A 88 -13.50 0.00 -17.77
C GLY A 88 -12.60 -1.22 -17.95
N SER A 89 -11.36 -1.04 -18.41
CA SER A 89 -10.41 -2.15 -18.64
C SER A 89 -9.38 -2.30 -17.52
N ALA A 90 -9.35 -1.40 -16.53
CA ALA A 90 -8.32 -1.34 -15.50
C ALA A 90 -8.14 -2.67 -14.74
N MET A 91 -9.24 -3.33 -14.40
CA MET A 91 -9.20 -4.58 -13.62
C MET A 91 -8.54 -5.75 -14.36
N GLN A 92 -8.46 -5.71 -15.69
CA GLN A 92 -7.81 -6.76 -16.50
C GLN A 92 -6.27 -6.77 -16.36
N PHE A 93 -5.70 -5.75 -15.73
CA PHE A 93 -4.27 -5.61 -15.48
C PHE A 93 -3.86 -5.94 -14.04
N VAL A 94 -4.83 -6.06 -13.13
CA VAL A 94 -4.59 -6.52 -11.77
C VAL A 94 -4.45 -8.03 -11.81
N GLY A 95 -3.30 -8.54 -11.36
CA GLY A 95 -3.05 -9.98 -11.28
C GLY A 95 -3.52 -10.54 -9.95
N GLU A 96 -3.08 -9.92 -8.87
CA GLU A 96 -3.35 -10.36 -7.50
C GLU A 96 -3.56 -9.18 -6.56
N TYR A 97 -3.93 -9.48 -5.34
CA TYR A 97 -4.10 -8.52 -4.25
C TYR A 97 -3.25 -8.94 -3.06
N CYS A 98 -2.90 -7.99 -2.20
CA CYS A 98 -2.32 -8.28 -0.90
C CYS A 98 -2.81 -7.25 0.11
N LEU A 99 -2.63 -7.55 1.39
CA LEU A 99 -2.74 -6.54 2.43
C LEU A 99 -1.40 -5.83 2.54
N ALA A 100 -1.44 -4.51 2.65
CA ALA A 100 -0.27 -3.68 2.89
C ALA A 100 -0.46 -2.85 4.17
N LEU A 101 0.64 -2.59 4.87
CA LEU A 101 0.69 -1.57 5.89
C LEU A 101 1.34 -0.32 5.31
N ASP A 102 0.60 0.79 5.26
CA ASP A 102 1.17 2.10 4.97
C ASP A 102 1.73 2.72 6.25
N MET A 103 2.94 2.28 6.61
CA MET A 103 3.64 2.82 7.78
C MET A 103 4.03 4.27 7.51
N THR A 104 3.75 5.13 8.49
CA THR A 104 3.91 6.58 8.37
C THR A 104 4.60 7.15 9.60
N ALA A 105 5.79 7.73 9.42
CA ALA A 105 6.41 8.61 10.41
C ALA A 105 5.66 9.95 10.45
N GLN A 106 4.63 10.00 11.29
CA GLN A 106 3.70 11.14 11.38
C GLN A 106 4.42 12.44 11.74
N CYS A 107 5.42 12.37 12.62
CA CYS A 107 6.23 13.53 13.01
C CYS A 107 6.91 14.19 11.79
N SER A 108 7.40 13.39 10.84
CA SER A 108 8.02 13.90 9.61
C SER A 108 6.96 14.33 8.59
N LEU A 109 5.91 13.54 8.41
CA LEU A 109 4.85 13.84 7.43
C LEU A 109 4.11 15.15 7.74
N GLN A 110 3.89 15.45 9.02
CA GLN A 110 3.25 16.70 9.44
C GLN A 110 4.09 17.93 9.05
N VAL A 111 5.40 17.88 9.33
CA VAL A 111 6.34 18.94 8.94
C VAL A 111 6.44 19.08 7.42
N ALA A 112 6.43 17.96 6.69
CA ALA A 112 6.46 17.98 5.23
C ALA A 112 5.21 18.67 4.67
N ARG A 113 4.02 18.32 5.17
CA ARG A 113 2.76 18.92 4.75
C ARG A 113 2.69 20.42 5.05
N SER A 114 3.12 20.86 6.23
CA SER A 114 3.08 22.29 6.60
C SER A 114 4.01 23.16 5.74
N LYS A 115 5.02 22.55 5.12
CA LYS A 115 6.02 23.23 4.27
C LYS A 115 5.84 22.95 2.77
N GLY A 116 4.81 22.21 2.37
CA GLY A 116 4.62 21.79 0.98
C GLY A 116 5.72 20.86 0.42
N MET A 117 6.42 20.13 1.30
CA MET A 117 7.54 19.26 0.93
C MET A 117 7.08 17.84 0.57
N PRO A 118 7.91 17.06 -0.16
CA PRO A 118 7.62 15.66 -0.47
C PRO A 118 7.40 14.79 0.77
N TRP A 119 6.52 13.80 0.65
CA TRP A 119 6.17 12.89 1.75
C TRP A 119 7.17 11.76 1.95
N SER A 120 8.21 11.68 1.12
CA SER A 120 9.14 10.55 1.03
C SER A 120 9.76 10.15 2.36
N LEU A 121 10.16 11.12 3.20
CA LEU A 121 10.73 10.82 4.52
C LEU A 121 9.70 10.23 5.48
N GLY A 122 8.46 10.74 5.44
CA GLY A 122 7.37 10.28 6.28
C GLY A 122 6.80 8.93 5.85
N LYS A 123 6.82 8.63 4.55
CA LYS A 123 6.17 7.46 3.94
C LYS A 123 7.14 6.39 3.44
N GLY A 124 8.44 6.62 3.43
CA GLY A 124 9.39 5.82 2.67
C GLY A 124 10.65 5.38 3.41
N PHE A 125 10.63 5.32 4.74
CA PHE A 125 11.72 4.72 5.50
C PHE A 125 11.80 3.20 5.27
N ASP A 126 12.96 2.59 5.52
CA ASP A 126 13.15 1.15 5.36
C ASP A 126 12.11 0.36 6.16
N THR A 127 11.63 -0.76 5.61
CA THR A 127 10.57 -1.60 6.19
C THR A 127 9.19 -0.93 6.36
N SER A 128 8.97 0.28 5.82
CA SER A 128 7.70 1.02 5.94
C SER A 128 6.57 0.57 5.00
N THR A 129 6.80 -0.45 4.16
CA THR A 129 5.76 -1.12 3.35
C THR A 129 5.70 -2.63 3.62
N PRO A 130 5.30 -3.09 4.81
CA PRO A 130 5.01 -4.51 5.04
C PRO A 130 3.83 -4.97 4.18
N VAL A 131 3.95 -6.13 3.56
CA VAL A 131 2.88 -6.75 2.75
C VAL A 131 2.65 -8.21 3.12
N SER A 132 1.41 -8.67 3.00
CA SER A 132 1.09 -10.10 3.09
C SER A 132 1.59 -10.86 1.85
N ARG A 133 1.47 -12.19 1.87
CA ARG A 133 1.41 -12.95 0.62
C ARG A 133 0.28 -12.43 -0.27
N SER A 134 0.50 -12.46 -1.57
CA SER A 134 -0.51 -12.12 -2.54
C SER A 134 -1.55 -13.24 -2.68
N PHE A 135 -2.75 -12.87 -3.08
CA PHE A 135 -3.86 -13.78 -3.30
C PHE A 135 -4.73 -13.32 -4.47
N GLN A 136 -5.37 -14.26 -5.14
CA GLN A 136 -6.37 -13.95 -6.16
C GLN A 136 -7.72 -13.67 -5.50
N LEU A 137 -8.42 -12.64 -5.99
CA LEU A 137 -9.82 -12.46 -5.62
C LEU A 137 -10.67 -13.49 -6.35
N GLN A 138 -11.49 -14.22 -5.59
CA GLN A 138 -12.43 -15.16 -6.19
C GLN A 138 -13.56 -14.39 -6.88
N PRO A 139 -14.08 -14.87 -8.03
CA PRO A 139 -15.06 -14.15 -8.86
C PRO A 139 -16.35 -13.75 -8.14
N HIS A 140 -16.71 -14.44 -7.06
CA HIS A 140 -17.93 -14.19 -6.29
C HIS A 140 -17.78 -13.16 -5.16
N ILE A 141 -16.56 -12.66 -4.90
CA ILE A 141 -16.34 -11.59 -3.93
C ILE A 141 -16.66 -10.26 -4.62
N SER A 142 -17.94 -9.91 -4.67
CA SER A 142 -18.42 -8.61 -5.15
C SER A 142 -18.11 -7.47 -4.17
N ARG A 143 -17.76 -7.80 -2.92
CA ARG A 143 -17.47 -6.83 -1.85
C ARG A 143 -16.52 -7.43 -0.80
N ILE A 144 -15.30 -6.90 -0.72
CA ILE A 144 -14.39 -7.19 0.40
C ILE A 144 -14.87 -6.35 1.59
N ARG A 145 -15.46 -6.99 2.60
CA ARG A 145 -15.63 -6.35 3.91
C ARG A 145 -14.49 -6.85 4.80
N PRO A 146 -13.79 -5.98 5.55
CA PRO A 146 -12.85 -6.45 6.54
C PRO A 146 -13.62 -7.33 7.53
N LYS A 147 -13.41 -8.65 7.49
CA LYS A 147 -13.77 -9.50 8.63
C LYS A 147 -12.76 -9.14 9.72
N SER A 148 -13.18 -8.25 10.63
CA SER A 148 -12.60 -8.00 11.95
C SER A 148 -11.14 -8.45 12.09
N ILE A 149 -10.19 -7.64 11.59
CA ILE A 149 -8.77 -7.88 11.84
C ILE A 149 -8.56 -7.67 13.35
N LYS A 150 -8.51 -8.76 14.12
CA LYS A 150 -8.08 -8.74 15.52
C LYS A 150 -6.55 -8.59 15.52
N LEU A 151 -6.07 -7.35 15.61
CA LEU A 151 -4.68 -7.07 15.96
C LEU A 151 -4.44 -7.54 17.40
N ASN A 152 -3.88 -8.73 17.56
CA ASN A 152 -3.41 -9.21 18.86
C ASN A 152 -2.16 -8.40 19.24
N ARG A 153 -2.35 -7.27 19.92
CA ARG A 153 -1.27 -6.63 20.67
C ARG A 153 -1.00 -7.48 21.90
N LYS A 154 0.12 -8.21 21.91
CA LYS A 154 0.77 -8.55 23.18
C LYS A 154 1.48 -7.27 23.63
N VAL A 155 1.00 -6.71 24.74
CA VAL A 155 1.72 -5.70 25.52
C VAL A 155 2.87 -6.40 26.23
#